data_AF-A0A967C4X6-F1
#
_entry.id   AF-A0A967C4X6-F1
#
_cell.length_a   1.000
_cell.length_b   1.000
_cell.length_c   1.000
_cell.angle_alpha   90.00
_cell.angle_beta   90.00
_cell.angle_gamma   90.00
#
_symmetry.space_group_name_H-M   'P 1'
#
loop_
_entity.id
_entity.type
_entity.pdbx_description
1 polymer ?
#
loop_
_entity_poly.entity_id
_entity_poly.type
_entity_poly.pdbx_seq_one_letter_code
_entity_poly.pdbx_strand_id
1 'polypeptide(L)'
;MKKTIIAALVTGMTVSVAQAATITEDEVLAVQQTWADGIVGIGQAYLDEGDYKAAASQHIRDLYAYEQGGVLFKPTLASEDQFRETFDQALSYFVGGDIAEDGGFAIKPWRQVRFGERQIVLNGETAFAMGNYYFTPADSDEETKVEYTFGYIKDDDGKLRINVHHSSLPFQQ
;
A
#
# COMPACT_ATOMS: atom_id res chain seq x y z
N MET A 1 -11.06 -51.07 54.68
CA MET A 1 -10.35 -50.79 53.41
C MET A 1 -10.45 -49.28 53.15
N LYS A 2 -9.30 -48.60 53.00
CA LYS A 2 -9.22 -47.13 52.86
C LYS A 2 -9.47 -46.70 51.41
N LYS A 3 -10.37 -45.72 51.28
CA LYS A 3 -10.57 -44.65 50.28
C LYS A 3 -9.65 -44.64 49.04
N THR A 4 -10.21 -44.26 47.89
CA THR A 4 -9.75 -43.09 47.11
C THR A 4 -10.86 -42.65 46.14
N ILE A 5 -11.29 -41.39 46.22
CA ILE A 5 -12.08 -40.69 45.19
C ILE A 5 -11.11 -39.76 44.48
N ILE A 6 -10.93 -39.92 43.18
CA ILE A 6 -10.11 -39.05 42.35
C ILE A 6 -11.02 -37.95 41.80
N ALA A 7 -10.82 -36.71 42.26
CA ALA A 7 -11.44 -35.53 41.66
C ALA A 7 -10.57 -35.08 40.48
N ALA A 8 -11.10 -35.18 39.26
CA ALA A 8 -10.45 -34.64 38.08
C ALA A 8 -10.72 -33.13 38.00
N LEU A 9 -9.68 -32.32 38.18
CA LEU A 9 -9.72 -30.89 37.89
C LEU A 9 -9.67 -30.71 36.36
N VAL A 10 -10.79 -30.30 35.76
CA VAL A 10 -10.80 -29.78 34.39
C VAL A 10 -10.38 -28.31 34.46
N THR A 11 -9.13 -28.04 34.13
CA THR A 11 -8.62 -26.68 33.97
C THR A 11 -9.09 -26.17 32.62
N GLY A 12 -10.03 -25.21 32.62
CA GLY A 12 -10.47 -24.54 31.39
C GLY A 12 -9.32 -23.72 30.81
N MET A 13 -8.80 -24.12 29.65
CA MET A 13 -7.95 -23.26 28.83
C MET A 13 -8.83 -22.16 28.22
N THR A 14 -8.67 -20.93 28.71
CA THR A 14 -9.19 -19.75 28.01
C THR A 14 -8.32 -19.52 26.78
N VAL A 15 -8.84 -19.88 25.61
CA VAL A 15 -8.26 -19.44 24.34
C VAL A 15 -8.57 -17.95 24.21
N SER A 16 -7.57 -17.10 24.43
CA SER A 16 -7.64 -15.71 24.00
C SER A 16 -7.58 -15.73 22.48
N VAL A 17 -8.75 -15.54 21.86
CA VAL A 17 -8.78 -15.18 20.43
C VAL A 17 -8.23 -13.76 20.39
N ALA A 18 -7.06 -13.57 19.78
CA ALA A 18 -6.58 -12.24 19.47
C ALA A 18 -7.69 -11.56 18.66
N GLN A 19 -8.26 -10.49 19.22
CA GLN A 19 -9.19 -9.65 18.48
C GLN A 19 -8.36 -9.02 17.36
N ALA A 20 -8.45 -9.56 16.15
CA ALA A 20 -7.81 -8.92 15.02
C ALA A 20 -8.32 -7.48 14.93
N ALA A 21 -7.38 -6.54 14.92
CA ALA A 21 -7.70 -5.14 15.12
C ALA A 21 -8.45 -4.61 13.89
N THR A 22 -9.72 -4.22 14.10
CA THR A 22 -10.57 -3.61 13.07
C THR A 22 -9.86 -2.41 12.44
N ILE A 23 -9.86 -2.35 11.11
CA ILE A 23 -9.35 -1.19 10.36
C ILE A 23 -10.34 -0.03 10.44
N THR A 24 -9.84 1.17 10.67
CA THR A 24 -10.65 2.40 10.69
C THR A 24 -10.48 3.23 9.41
N GLU A 25 -11.42 4.13 9.16
CA GLU A 25 -11.32 5.08 8.05
C GLU A 25 -10.12 6.02 8.22
N ASP A 26 -9.86 6.48 9.45
CA ASP A 26 -8.71 7.36 9.74
C ASP A 26 -7.37 6.69 9.42
N GLU A 27 -7.22 5.39 9.69
CA GLU A 27 -6.02 4.63 9.31
C GLU A 27 -5.84 4.58 7.79
N VAL A 28 -6.94 4.36 7.05
CA VAL A 28 -6.92 4.38 5.57
C VAL A 28 -6.52 5.75 5.04
N LEU A 29 -7.10 6.83 5.58
CA LEU A 29 -6.78 8.20 5.17
C LEU A 29 -5.33 8.57 5.49
N ALA A 30 -4.82 8.15 6.65
CA ALA A 30 -3.43 8.38 7.05
C ALA A 30 -2.43 7.63 6.15
N VAL A 31 -2.72 6.37 5.79
CA VAL A 31 -1.89 5.61 4.84
C VAL A 31 -1.93 6.23 3.46
N GLN A 32 -3.09 6.69 2.98
CA GLN A 32 -3.19 7.41 1.70
C GLN A 32 -2.33 8.68 1.69
N GLN A 33 -2.39 9.48 2.76
CA GLN A 33 -1.55 10.68 2.87
C GLN A 33 -0.06 10.33 2.89
N THR A 34 0.33 9.34 3.69
CA THR A 34 1.72 8.84 3.76
C THR A 34 2.20 8.33 2.39
N TRP A 35 1.30 7.67 1.65
CA TRP A 35 1.59 7.22 0.30
C TRP A 35 1.86 8.41 -0.64
N ALA A 36 0.97 9.41 -0.67
CA ALA A 36 1.13 10.61 -1.48
C ALA A 36 2.44 11.36 -1.16
N ASP A 37 2.71 11.59 0.13
CA ASP A 37 3.92 12.27 0.59
C ASP A 37 5.19 11.49 0.23
N GLY A 38 5.14 10.16 0.30
CA GLY A 38 6.24 9.29 -0.10
C GLY A 38 6.57 9.40 -1.58
N ILE A 39 5.58 9.49 -2.47
CA ILE A 39 5.82 9.71 -3.91
C ILE A 39 6.52 11.04 -4.17
N VAL A 40 6.07 12.12 -3.53
CA VAL A 40 6.72 13.44 -3.62
C VAL A 40 8.14 13.37 -3.06
N GLY A 41 8.33 12.72 -1.91
CA GLY A 41 9.62 12.57 -1.26
C GLY A 41 10.65 11.79 -2.09
N ILE A 42 10.24 10.71 -2.78
CA ILE A 42 11.09 9.96 -3.71
C ILE A 42 11.53 10.87 -4.87
N GLY A 43 10.60 11.61 -5.45
CA GLY A 43 10.90 12.55 -6.53
C GLY A 43 11.85 13.66 -6.10
N GLN A 44 11.69 14.19 -4.88
CA GLN A 44 12.58 15.19 -4.31
C GLN A 44 13.99 14.61 -4.08
N ALA A 45 14.10 13.41 -3.51
CA ALA A 45 15.40 12.74 -3.34
C ALA A 45 16.12 12.53 -4.69
N TYR A 46 15.37 12.28 -5.77
CA TYR A 46 15.93 12.17 -7.11
C TYR A 46 16.43 13.52 -7.65
N LEU A 47 15.65 14.60 -7.45
CA LEU A 47 16.04 15.96 -7.84
C LEU A 47 17.27 16.47 -7.09
N ASP A 48 17.43 16.08 -5.83
CA ASP A 48 18.56 16.46 -4.98
C ASP A 48 19.81 15.59 -5.20
N GLU A 49 19.81 14.74 -6.24
CA GLU A 49 20.87 13.75 -6.52
C GLU A 49 21.18 12.84 -5.31
N GLY A 50 20.17 12.61 -4.47
CA GLY A 50 20.24 11.74 -3.29
C GLY A 50 19.91 10.27 -3.59
N ASP A 51 19.78 9.47 -2.53
CA ASP A 51 19.46 8.03 -2.65
C ASP A 51 17.94 7.79 -2.76
N TYR A 52 17.39 8.15 -3.91
CA TYR A 52 15.97 7.96 -4.23
C TYR A 52 15.56 6.47 -4.30
N LYS A 53 16.49 5.56 -4.58
CA LYS A 53 16.24 4.12 -4.58
C LYS A 53 16.04 3.58 -3.17
N ALA A 54 16.84 4.04 -2.20
CA ALA A 54 16.62 3.74 -0.79
C ALA A 54 15.29 4.33 -0.29
N ALA A 55 14.97 5.57 -0.67
CA ALA A 55 13.69 6.19 -0.33
C ALA A 55 12.49 5.39 -0.87
N ALA A 56 12.55 4.96 -2.14
CA ALA A 56 11.50 4.13 -2.73
C ALA A 56 11.42 2.74 -2.11
N SER A 57 12.56 2.12 -1.83
CA SER A 57 12.62 0.82 -1.14
C SER A 57 11.96 0.90 0.24
N GLN A 58 12.26 1.94 1.01
CA GLN A 58 11.67 2.16 2.32
C GLN A 58 10.16 2.42 2.22
N HIS A 59 9.74 3.28 1.29
CA HIS A 59 8.33 3.53 1.02
C HIS A 59 7.54 2.25 0.74
N ILE A 60 8.07 1.36 -0.12
CA ILE A 60 7.42 0.09 -0.45
C ILE A 60 7.39 -0.82 0.80
N ARG A 61 8.50 -0.96 1.53
CA ARG A 61 8.56 -1.76 2.76
C ARG A 61 7.60 -1.26 3.84
N ASP A 62 7.37 0.04 3.93
CA ASP A 62 6.54 0.66 4.94
C ASP A 62 5.05 0.62 4.59
N LEU A 63 4.69 0.54 3.32
CA LEU A 63 3.29 0.65 2.91
C LEU A 63 2.72 -0.61 2.26
N TYR A 64 3.53 -1.53 1.74
CA TYR A 64 3.03 -2.66 0.95
C TYR A 64 3.22 -4.01 1.66
N ALA A 65 2.23 -4.88 1.49
CA ALA A 65 2.12 -6.17 2.16
C ALA A 65 2.95 -7.30 1.52
N TYR A 66 4.07 -6.98 0.86
CA TYR A 66 4.89 -7.99 0.16
C TYR A 66 5.44 -9.06 1.10
N GLU A 67 5.61 -8.74 2.38
CA GLU A 67 6.08 -9.68 3.41
C GLU A 67 4.92 -10.41 4.15
N GLN A 68 3.65 -10.07 3.87
CA GLN A 68 2.47 -10.54 4.63
C GLN A 68 1.47 -11.39 3.82
N GLY A 69 1.78 -11.76 2.57
CA GLY A 69 0.89 -12.58 1.75
C GLY A 69 0.80 -12.17 0.28
N GLY A 70 1.57 -11.16 -0.13
CA GLY A 70 1.65 -10.70 -1.51
C GLY A 70 0.79 -9.46 -1.78
N VAL A 71 0.97 -8.89 -2.97
CA VAL A 71 0.29 -7.66 -3.38
C VAL A 71 -0.23 -7.81 -4.79
N LEU A 72 -1.50 -7.49 -4.99
CA LEU A 72 -2.11 -7.36 -6.32
C LEU A 72 -1.84 -5.95 -6.85
N PHE A 73 -0.73 -5.75 -7.56
CA PHE A 73 -0.35 -4.43 -8.06
C PHE A 73 -0.43 -4.36 -9.59
N LYS A 74 -1.40 -3.58 -10.10
CA LYS A 74 -1.47 -3.14 -11.50
C LYS A 74 -1.22 -1.62 -11.61
N PRO A 75 -0.01 -1.16 -11.98
CA PRO A 75 0.30 0.26 -12.08
C PRO A 75 -0.40 1.00 -13.23
N THR A 76 -0.24 2.33 -13.25
CA THR A 76 -0.85 3.24 -14.25
C THR A 76 -0.24 3.10 -15.64
N LEU A 77 1.10 3.08 -15.71
CA LEU A 77 1.88 3.24 -16.95
C LEU A 77 2.57 1.93 -17.37
N ALA A 78 1.82 0.82 -17.36
CA ALA A 78 2.27 -0.47 -17.84
C ALA A 78 1.28 -1.03 -18.87
N SER A 79 1.76 -1.31 -20.08
CA SER A 79 0.94 -1.80 -21.20
C SER A 79 1.29 -3.23 -21.61
N GLU A 80 2.56 -3.65 -21.45
CA GLU A 80 3.03 -4.97 -21.89
C GLU A 80 3.09 -5.97 -20.71
N ASP A 81 3.78 -5.62 -19.63
CA ASP A 81 3.87 -6.35 -18.36
C ASP A 81 3.09 -5.62 -17.26
N GLN A 82 1.81 -5.97 -17.17
CA GLN A 82 0.80 -5.19 -16.45
C GLN A 82 0.85 -5.32 -14.93
N PHE A 83 1.61 -6.26 -14.36
CA PHE A 83 1.52 -6.61 -12.93
C PHE A 83 2.87 -6.60 -12.22
N ARG A 84 2.87 -6.18 -10.94
CA ARG A 84 4.06 -6.08 -10.07
C ARG A 84 3.87 -6.86 -8.78
N GLU A 85 3.87 -8.18 -8.92
CA GLU A 85 3.54 -9.15 -7.86
C GLU A 85 4.63 -9.27 -6.79
N THR A 86 5.85 -8.77 -7.06
CA THR A 86 6.98 -8.82 -6.15
C THR A 86 7.48 -7.43 -5.76
N PHE A 87 8.22 -7.35 -4.65
CA PHE A 87 8.87 -6.13 -4.19
C PHE A 87 9.77 -5.51 -5.27
N ASP A 88 10.60 -6.31 -5.92
CA ASP A 88 11.56 -5.82 -6.92
C ASP A 88 10.85 -5.27 -8.17
N GLN A 89 9.74 -5.90 -8.60
CA GLN A 89 8.91 -5.38 -9.69
C GLN A 89 8.22 -4.07 -9.32
N ALA A 90 7.78 -3.91 -8.07
CA ALA A 90 7.23 -2.63 -7.60
C ALA A 90 8.32 -1.55 -7.55
N LEU A 91 9.51 -1.89 -7.07
CA LEU A 91 10.65 -0.98 -7.04
C LEU A 91 11.01 -0.53 -8.46
N SER A 92 11.09 -1.48 -9.40
CA SER A 92 11.25 -1.19 -10.84
C SER A 92 10.20 -0.17 -11.30
N TYR A 93 8.92 -0.35 -10.97
CA TYR A 93 7.89 0.62 -11.36
C TYR A 93 8.16 2.03 -10.83
N PHE A 94 8.47 2.15 -9.54
CA PHE A 94 8.59 3.44 -8.88
C PHE A 94 9.83 4.21 -9.34
N VAL A 95 10.96 3.54 -9.56
CA VAL A 95 12.25 4.22 -9.78
C VAL A 95 13.05 3.70 -10.97
N GLY A 96 12.42 2.89 -11.83
CA GLY A 96 13.04 2.21 -12.96
C GLY A 96 13.89 1.01 -12.53
N GLY A 97 14.27 0.16 -13.48
CA GLY A 97 15.16 -0.97 -13.20
C GLY A 97 14.93 -2.16 -14.11
N ASP A 98 14.41 -3.23 -13.53
CA ASP A 98 14.46 -4.58 -14.10
C ASP A 98 13.43 -4.83 -15.22
N ILE A 99 12.30 -4.13 -15.20
CA ILE A 99 11.26 -4.24 -16.23
C ILE A 99 11.49 -3.16 -17.29
N ALA A 100 11.60 -3.57 -18.55
CA ALA A 100 12.02 -2.68 -19.65
C ALA A 100 11.10 -1.46 -19.88
N GLU A 101 9.80 -1.57 -19.61
CA GLU A 101 8.86 -0.44 -19.77
C GLU A 101 8.83 0.51 -18.56
N ASP A 102 9.47 0.13 -17.45
CA ASP A 102 9.47 0.94 -16.23
C ASP A 102 10.49 2.08 -16.31
N GLY A 103 10.01 3.26 -16.69
CA GLY A 103 10.79 4.50 -16.68
C GLY A 103 10.94 5.16 -15.29
N GLY A 104 10.33 4.59 -14.25
CA GLY A 104 10.33 5.14 -12.90
C GLY A 104 9.25 6.21 -12.68
N PHE A 105 8.10 5.80 -12.15
CA PHE A 105 6.94 6.66 -11.94
C PHE A 105 7.18 7.79 -10.93
N ALA A 106 7.89 7.52 -9.83
CA ALA A 106 8.14 8.49 -8.77
C ALA A 106 9.35 9.40 -9.05
N ILE A 107 10.21 9.03 -10.01
CA ILE A 107 11.33 9.88 -10.47
C ILE A 107 10.98 10.73 -11.69
N LYS A 108 9.73 10.66 -12.17
CA LYS A 108 9.07 11.76 -12.88
C LYS A 108 8.55 12.73 -11.81
N PRO A 109 9.29 13.79 -11.43
CA PRO A 109 9.07 14.42 -10.14
C PRO A 109 7.70 15.09 -10.04
N TRP A 110 7.01 14.81 -8.94
CA TRP A 110 5.69 15.36 -8.62
C TRP A 110 5.86 16.37 -7.49
N ARG A 111 5.33 17.58 -7.67
CA ARG A 111 5.30 18.58 -6.58
C ARG A 111 4.24 18.22 -5.54
N GLN A 112 3.15 17.60 -5.96
CA GLN A 112 2.05 17.24 -5.09
C GLN A 112 1.33 16.01 -5.63
N VAL A 113 0.89 15.16 -4.71
CA VAL A 113 -0.10 14.12 -4.97
C VAL A 113 -1.25 14.36 -3.99
N ARG A 114 -2.47 14.46 -4.48
CA ARG A 114 -3.65 14.63 -3.62
C ARG A 114 -4.73 13.63 -3.97
N PHE A 115 -5.32 13.03 -2.96
CA PHE A 115 -6.51 12.19 -3.14
C PHE A 115 -7.75 13.08 -3.27
N GLY A 116 -8.62 12.78 -4.24
CA GLY A 116 -9.89 13.46 -4.46
C GLY A 116 -11.08 12.62 -4.00
N GLU A 117 -12.11 12.56 -4.85
CA GLU A 117 -13.34 11.81 -4.60
C GLU A 117 -13.03 10.34 -4.37
N ARG A 118 -13.53 9.78 -3.26
CA ARG A 118 -13.32 8.37 -2.91
C ARG A 118 -14.46 7.80 -2.08
N GLN A 119 -14.56 6.49 -2.09
CA GLN A 119 -15.36 5.71 -1.13
C GLN A 119 -14.45 4.70 -0.44
N ILE A 120 -14.71 4.46 0.85
CA ILE A 120 -14.01 3.48 1.68
C ILE A 120 -15.02 2.45 2.20
N VAL A 121 -14.68 1.17 2.07
CA VAL A 121 -15.45 0.04 2.60
C VAL A 121 -14.60 -0.66 3.65
N LEU A 122 -15.07 -0.66 4.90
CA LEU A 122 -14.43 -1.34 6.04
C LEU A 122 -15.10 -2.70 6.26
N ASN A 123 -14.30 -3.76 6.40
CA ASN A 123 -14.76 -5.13 6.59
C ASN A 123 -13.91 -5.85 7.64
N GLY A 124 -13.95 -5.36 8.88
CA GLY A 124 -13.19 -5.90 9.99
C GLY A 124 -11.68 -5.74 9.78
N GLU A 125 -11.03 -6.84 9.41
CA GLU A 125 -9.58 -6.95 9.20
C GLU A 125 -9.13 -6.49 7.81
N THR A 126 -10.07 -6.17 6.93
CA THR A 126 -9.80 -5.70 5.57
C THR A 126 -10.49 -4.36 5.30
N ALA A 127 -9.90 -3.55 4.43
CA ALA A 127 -10.53 -2.35 3.93
C ALA A 127 -10.24 -2.16 2.44
N PHE A 128 -11.14 -1.50 1.73
CA PHE A 128 -10.97 -1.13 0.33
C PHE A 128 -11.27 0.35 0.15
N ALA A 129 -10.46 1.04 -0.64
CA ALA A 129 -10.70 2.42 -1.03
C ALA A 129 -10.63 2.54 -2.55
N MET A 130 -11.61 3.17 -3.17
CA MET A 130 -11.63 3.42 -4.62
C MET A 130 -11.96 4.87 -4.86
N GLY A 131 -11.28 5.49 -5.82
CA GLY A 131 -11.47 6.91 -6.08
C GLY A 131 -10.47 7.48 -7.08
N ASN A 132 -10.34 8.80 -7.03
CA ASN A 132 -9.41 9.55 -7.87
C ASN A 132 -8.30 10.17 -7.02
N TYR A 133 -7.16 10.39 -7.65
CA TYR A 133 -6.03 11.11 -7.12
C TYR A 133 -5.37 11.87 -8.26
N TYR A 134 -4.78 13.00 -7.90
CA TYR A 134 -4.34 14.02 -8.83
C TYR A 134 -2.86 14.25 -8.57
N PHE A 135 -2.08 14.18 -9.65
CA PHE A 135 -0.65 14.34 -9.64
C PHE A 135 -0.29 15.67 -10.28
N THR A 136 0.34 16.55 -9.53
CA THR A 136 0.84 17.84 -10.02
C THR A 136 2.32 17.69 -10.37
N PRO A 137 2.72 17.83 -11.65
CA PRO A 137 4.12 17.78 -12.06
C PRO A 137 4.96 18.87 -11.34
N ALA A 138 6.27 18.64 -11.23
CA ALA A 138 7.17 19.64 -10.64
C ALA A 138 7.28 20.94 -11.46
N ASP A 139 7.06 20.88 -12.77
CA ASP A 139 7.26 21.95 -13.75
C ASP A 139 5.96 22.55 -14.31
N SER A 140 4.80 22.11 -13.82
CA SER A 140 3.49 22.52 -14.31
C SER A 140 2.45 22.59 -13.19
N ASP A 141 1.38 23.36 -13.40
CA ASP A 141 0.18 23.37 -12.57
C ASP A 141 -0.94 22.45 -13.13
N GLU A 142 -0.71 21.83 -14.30
CA GLU A 142 -1.68 20.92 -14.90
C GLU A 142 -1.66 19.54 -14.22
N GLU A 143 -2.74 19.21 -13.53
CA GLU A 143 -2.86 17.94 -12.83
C GLU A 143 -3.19 16.78 -13.77
N THR A 144 -2.50 15.65 -13.56
CA THR A 144 -2.91 14.37 -14.14
C THR A 144 -3.89 13.68 -13.20
N LYS A 145 -5.13 13.48 -13.65
CA LYS A 145 -6.11 12.67 -12.94
C LYS A 145 -5.85 11.18 -13.18
N VAL A 146 -5.84 10.42 -12.10
CA VAL A 146 -5.67 8.96 -12.11
C VAL A 146 -6.78 8.34 -11.25
N GLU A 147 -7.23 7.15 -11.61
CA GLU A 147 -8.21 6.35 -10.87
C GLU A 147 -7.48 5.25 -10.11
N TYR A 148 -7.87 4.98 -8.86
CA TYR A 148 -7.26 3.92 -8.06
C TYR A 148 -8.27 3.00 -7.41
N THR A 149 -7.80 1.78 -7.10
CA THR A 149 -8.34 0.92 -6.05
C THR A 149 -7.19 0.49 -5.14
N PHE A 150 -7.33 0.77 -3.85
CA PHE A 150 -6.47 0.25 -2.80
C PHE A 150 -7.22 -0.77 -1.96
N GLY A 151 -6.53 -1.84 -1.58
CA GLY A 151 -6.95 -2.81 -0.58
C GLY A 151 -5.95 -2.80 0.57
N TYR A 152 -6.44 -3.01 1.78
CA TYR A 152 -5.63 -2.94 2.99
C TYR A 152 -5.85 -4.14 3.91
N ILE A 153 -4.77 -4.54 4.57
CA ILE A 153 -4.72 -5.48 5.70
C ILE A 153 -3.80 -4.90 6.79
N LYS A 154 -3.87 -5.44 8.00
CA LYS A 154 -2.85 -5.15 9.03
C LYS A 154 -1.76 -6.21 9.00
N ASP A 155 -0.51 -5.80 9.24
CA ASP A 155 0.58 -6.73 9.54
C ASP A 155 0.53 -7.21 11.01
N ASP A 156 1.49 -8.05 11.39
CA ASP A 156 1.61 -8.61 12.73
C ASP A 156 1.86 -7.55 13.82
N ASP A 157 2.38 -6.37 13.44
CA ASP A 157 2.57 -5.21 14.32
C ASP A 157 1.33 -4.30 14.38
N GLY A 158 0.25 -4.65 13.66
CA GLY A 158 -0.98 -3.88 13.58
C GLY A 158 -0.91 -2.65 12.66
N LYS A 159 0.15 -2.51 11.85
CA LYS A 159 0.27 -1.43 10.86
C LYS A 159 -0.52 -1.77 9.61
N LEU A 160 -1.23 -0.78 9.09
CA LEU A 160 -2.02 -0.94 7.87
C LEU A 160 -1.10 -0.97 6.64
N ARG A 161 -1.23 -2.01 5.81
CA ARG A 161 -0.45 -2.28 4.60
C ARG A 161 -1.37 -2.43 3.39
N ILE A 162 -0.90 -1.98 2.24
CA ILE A 162 -1.54 -2.10 0.94
C ILE A 162 -1.29 -3.52 0.40
N ASN A 163 -2.37 -4.27 0.16
CA ASN A 163 -2.32 -5.60 -0.48
C ASN A 163 -3.01 -5.62 -1.87
N VAL A 164 -3.73 -4.55 -2.23
CA VAL A 164 -4.23 -4.34 -3.60
C VAL A 164 -3.91 -2.92 -4.00
N HIS A 165 -3.35 -2.73 -5.20
CA HIS A 165 -3.14 -1.44 -5.82
C HIS A 165 -3.45 -1.55 -7.31
N HIS A 166 -4.61 -1.09 -7.72
CA HIS A 166 -4.93 -0.87 -9.12
C HIS A 166 -4.84 0.62 -9.39
N SER A 167 -4.17 1.02 -10.47
CA SER A 167 -4.15 2.39 -10.94
C SER A 167 -4.32 2.48 -12.46
N SER A 168 -5.07 3.47 -12.93
CA SER A 168 -5.33 3.68 -14.37
C SER A 168 -5.56 5.15 -14.70
N LEU A 169 -5.22 5.54 -15.93
CA LEU A 169 -5.73 6.78 -16.49
C LEU A 169 -7.21 6.61 -16.82
N PRO A 170 -8.04 7.67 -16.68
CA PRO A 170 -9.42 7.64 -17.13
C PRO A 170 -9.51 7.23 -18.60
N PHE A 171 -10.54 6.47 -18.94
CA PHE A 171 -10.81 6.09 -20.32
C PHE A 171 -10.96 7.33 -21.22
N GLN A 172 -10.22 7.34 -22.33
CA GLN A 172 -10.33 8.37 -23.36
C GLN A 172 -11.18 7.82 -24.52
N GLN A 173 -12.27 8.52 -24.84
CA GLN A 173 -13.17 8.21 -25.96
C GLN A 173 -12.66 8.79 -27.27
#